data_AF-A0A3N5IM42-F1
#
_entry.id   AF-A0A3N5IM42-F1
#
_cell.length_a   1.000
_cell.length_b   1.000
_cell.length_c   1.000
_cell.angle_alpha   90.00
_cell.angle_beta   90.00
_cell.angle_gamma   90.00
#
_symmetry.space_group_name_H-M   'P 1'
#
loop_
_entity.id
_entity.type
_entity.pdbx_description
1 polymer ?
#
loop_
_entity_poly.entity_id
_entity_poly.type
_entity_poly.pdbx_seq_one_letter_code
_entity_poly.pdbx_strand_id
1 'polypeptide(L)' 'KKLAGGAPVAQREIMKAIRLGLETNLHEGITKIEKAAFQTLVFTEDFKEGSKAFLEKRPANFKGR' A
#
# COMPACT_ATOMS: atom_id res chain seq x y z
N LYS A 1 0.83 18.03 -4.73
CA LYS A 1 2.13 17.50 -4.25
C LYS A 1 2.01 16.41 -3.18
N LYS A 2 0.89 16.26 -2.43
CA LYS A 2 0.75 15.25 -1.36
C LYS A 2 0.86 13.79 -1.85
N LEU A 3 0.24 13.45 -2.98
CA LEU A 3 0.33 12.09 -3.54
C LEU A 3 1.75 11.74 -4.02
N ALA A 4 2.45 12.71 -4.65
CA ALA A 4 3.80 12.51 -5.16
C ALA A 4 4.86 12.25 -4.06
N GLY A 5 4.56 12.58 -2.80
CA GLY A 5 5.41 12.28 -1.65
C GLY A 5 5.02 11.00 -0.91
N GLY A 6 4.08 10.20 -1.43
CA GLY A 6 3.67 8.91 -0.85
C GLY A 6 4.39 7.73 -1.51
N ALA A 7 4.21 6.52 -0.95
CA ALA A 7 4.76 5.28 -1.51
C ALA A 7 4.05 4.91 -2.84
N PRO A 8 4.71 5.02 -4.00
CA PRO A 8 4.05 4.86 -5.28
C PRO A 8 3.59 3.42 -5.54
N VAL A 9 4.32 2.41 -5.01
CA VAL A 9 3.91 1.01 -5.13
C VAL A 9 2.61 0.77 -4.37
N ALA A 10 2.49 1.30 -3.15
CA ALA A 10 1.26 1.21 -2.36
C ALA A 10 0.08 1.92 -3.05
N GLN A 11 0.29 3.12 -3.59
CA GLN A 11 -0.75 3.86 -4.31
C GLN A 11 -1.26 3.10 -5.54
N ARG A 12 -0.37 2.43 -6.28
CA ARG A 12 -0.76 1.58 -7.42
C ARG A 12 -1.60 0.39 -6.97
N GLU A 13 -1.17 -0.32 -5.93
CA GLU A 13 -1.92 -1.47 -5.42
C GLU A 13 -3.26 -1.06 -4.81
N ILE A 14 -3.35 0.10 -4.15
CA ILE A 14 -4.63 0.66 -3.66
C ILE A 14 -5.61 0.86 -4.82
N MET A 15 -5.17 1.51 -5.91
CA MET A 15 -6.04 1.77 -7.05
C MET A 15 -6.49 0.46 -7.72
N LYS A 16 -5.59 -0.54 -7.80
CA LYS A 16 -5.91 -1.87 -8.31
C LYS A 16 -6.92 -2.59 -7.41
N ALA A 17 -6.70 -2.58 -6.10
CA ALA A 17 -7.59 -3.22 -5.13
C ALA A 17 -8.99 -2.62 -5.15
N ILE A 18 -9.11 -1.29 -5.25
CA ILE A 18 -10.41 -0.61 -5.39
C ILE A 18 -11.13 -1.08 -6.65
N ARG A 19 -10.47 -1.05 -7.81
CA ARG A 19 -11.10 -1.45 -9.08
C ARG A 19 -11.56 -2.90 -9.05
N LEU A 20 -10.71 -3.82 -8.60
CA LEU A 20 -11.07 -5.25 -8.54
C LEU A 20 -12.11 -5.53 -7.45
N GLY A 21 -12.04 -4.83 -6.32
CA GLY A 21 -12.94 -5.01 -5.19
C GLY A 21 -14.39 -4.60 -5.51
N LEU A 22 -14.57 -3.60 -6.38
CA LEU A 22 -15.89 -3.17 -6.86
C LEU A 22 -16.55 -4.18 -7.80
N GLU A 23 -15.78 -5.08 -8.42
CA GLU A 23 -16.27 -6.13 -9.31
C GLU A 23 -16.60 -7.44 -8.57
N THR A 24 -16.56 -7.43 -7.23
CA THR A 24 -16.87 -8.60 -6.40
C THR A 24 -17.70 -8.22 -5.16
N ASN A 25 -18.03 -9.20 -4.31
CA ASN A 25 -18.66 -8.98 -3.02
C ASN A 25 -17.62 -8.59 -1.95
N LEU A 26 -18.12 -8.00 -0.85
CA LEU A 26 -17.30 -7.52 0.26
C LEU A 26 -16.35 -8.59 0.81
N HIS A 27 -16.82 -9.82 0.98
CA HIS A 27 -16.03 -10.88 1.59
C HIS A 27 -14.82 -11.25 0.72
N GLU A 28 -15.02 -11.40 -0.60
CA GLU A 28 -13.93 -11.67 -1.53
C GLU A 28 -12.98 -10.48 -1.71
N GLY A 29 -13.53 -9.25 -1.71
CA GLY A 29 -12.74 -8.02 -1.73
C GLY A 29 -11.70 -8.00 -0.61
N ILE A 30 -12.13 -8.27 0.62
CA ILE A 30 -11.25 -8.29 1.80
C ILE A 30 -10.31 -9.50 1.76
N THR A 31 -10.88 -10.71 1.64
CA THR A 31 -10.11 -11.95 1.89
C THR A 31 -9.14 -12.32 0.78
N LYS A 32 -9.43 -11.91 -0.47
CA LYS A 32 -8.61 -12.23 -1.65
C LYS A 32 -7.84 -11.02 -2.14
N ILE A 33 -8.52 -9.91 -2.42
CA ILE A 33 -7.92 -8.77 -3.13
C ILE A 33 -7.05 -7.93 -2.19
N GLU A 34 -7.62 -7.42 -1.10
CA GLU A 34 -6.87 -6.59 -0.14
C GLU A 34 -5.76 -7.39 0.53
N LYS A 35 -6.03 -8.65 0.91
CA LYS A 35 -5.02 -9.55 1.48
C LYS A 35 -3.84 -9.76 0.54
N ALA A 36 -4.07 -10.02 -0.75
CA ALA A 36 -2.99 -10.21 -1.72
C ALA A 36 -2.19 -8.91 -1.97
N ALA A 37 -2.88 -7.77 -2.02
CA ALA A 37 -2.22 -6.46 -2.12
C ALA A 37 -1.31 -6.21 -0.91
N PHE A 38 -1.81 -6.47 0.31
CA PHE A 38 -1.03 -6.34 1.54
C PHE A 38 0.19 -7.28 1.55
N GLN A 39 -0.01 -8.55 1.18
CA GLN A 39 1.07 -9.54 1.09
C GLN A 39 2.16 -9.13 0.11
N THR A 40 1.84 -8.36 -0.93
CA THR A 40 2.84 -7.83 -1.86
C THR A 40 3.57 -6.63 -1.26
N LEU A 41 2.83 -5.71 -0.64
CA LEU A 41 3.38 -4.46 -0.11
C LEU A 41 4.28 -4.65 1.12
N VAL A 42 4.03 -5.65 1.96
CA VAL A 42 4.82 -5.87 3.20
C VAL A 42 6.30 -6.11 2.93
N PHE A 43 6.67 -6.56 1.72
CA PHE A 43 8.05 -6.83 1.34
C PHE A 43 8.78 -5.63 0.72
N THR A 44 8.08 -4.52 0.44
CA THR A 44 8.67 -3.35 -0.21
C THR A 44 9.57 -2.58 0.76
N GLU A 45 10.55 -1.85 0.22
CA GLU A 45 11.39 -0.93 1.00
C GLU A 45 10.54 0.18 1.62
N ASP A 46 9.57 0.69 0.86
CA ASP A 46 8.66 1.75 1.30
C ASP A 46 7.81 1.35 2.52
N PHE A 47 7.41 0.06 2.63
CA PHE A 47 6.68 -0.42 3.80
C PHE A 47 7.56 -0.42 5.06
N LYS A 48 8.81 -0.88 4.92
CA LYS A 48 9.79 -0.87 5.99
C LYS A 48 10.14 0.55 6.42
N GLU A 49 10.36 1.44 5.46
CA GLU A 49 10.66 2.85 5.70
C GLU A 49 9.49 3.58 6.35
N GLY A 50 8.25 3.36 5.89
CA GLY A 50 7.06 3.96 6.51
C GLY A 50 6.91 3.56 7.97
N SER A 51 7.08 2.27 8.26
CA SER A 51 7.02 1.72 9.62
C SER A 51 8.14 2.28 10.50
N LYS A 52 9.37 2.34 9.97
CA LYS A 52 10.55 2.87 10.67
C LYS A 52 10.42 4.38 10.94
N ALA A 53 10.05 5.16 9.94
CA ALA A 53 9.87 6.61 10.07
C ALA A 53 8.79 6.98 11.09
N PHE A 54 7.71 6.18 11.16
CA PHE A 54 6.69 6.32 12.19
C PHE A 54 7.25 6.09 13.60
N LEU A 55 7.98 4.99 13.81
CA LEU A 55 8.61 4.68 15.10
C LEU A 55 9.66 5.72 15.50
N GLU A 56 10.40 6.26 14.53
CA GLU A 56 11.43 7.30 14.72
C GLU A 56 10.87 8.72 14.77
N LYS A 57 9.55 8.91 14.63
CA LYS A 57 8.86 10.23 14.63
C LYS A 57 9.44 11.24 13.62
N ARG A 58 9.82 10.77 12.44
CA ARG A 58 10.35 11.60 11.34
C ARG A 58 9.51 11.43 10.07
N PRO A 59 9.60 12.34 9.10
CA PRO A 59 8.99 12.12 7.79
C PRO A 59 9.60 10.89 7.10
N ALA A 60 8.75 10.09 6.46
CA ALA A 60 9.16 8.95 5.64
C ALA A 60 9.71 9.42 4.28
N ASN A 61 10.70 8.71 3.76
CA ASN A 61 11.26 8.96 2.43
C ASN A 61 11.01 7.77 1.49
N PHE A 62 9.90 7.82 0.76
CA PHE A 62 9.54 6.74 -0.16
C PHE A 62 10.31 6.81 -1.48
N LYS A 63 10.84 5.67 -1.92
CA LYS A 63 11.66 5.52 -3.13
C LYS A 63 10.98 4.70 -4.22
N GLY A 64 9.80 4.16 -3.96
CA GLY A 64 9.02 3.37 -4.92
C GLY A 64 9.57 1.97 -5.16
N ARG A 65 10.12 1.38 -4.11
CA ARG A 65 10.66 0.02 -4.10
C ARG A 65 10.16 -0.73 -2.88
#